data_AF-A0A672SVA2-F1
#
_entry.id   AF-A0A672SVA2-F1
#
_cell.length_a   1.000
_cell.length_b   1.000
_cell.length_c   1.000
_cell.angle_alpha   90.00
_cell.angle_beta   90.00
_cell.angle_gamma   90.00
#
_symmetry.space_group_name_H-M   'P 1'
#
loop_
_entity.id
_entity.type
_entity.pdbx_description
1 polymer ?
#
loop_
_entity_poly.entity_id
_entity_poly.type
_entity_poly.pdbx_seq_one_letter_code
_entity_poly.pdbx_strand_id
1 'polypeptide(L)'
;MHSTLLQPLKRTQASEQHGFLSEMEAKQHSIKSLKSYPEAGGRSLAAAAAGGDVGGGGGGYRVGGAEMEMEAKIQKAIDFKLEGHRCYKEKKIREAIGKYHRALLQLKGIHVVDGTTGSEVNLLNQAATKLTEEQRRAVESTEIECYDSLTACLLQSELVNYERVKEYCLKVLGHQQDHFKAMYRAGIAFYHLGDYECALRYLRDAKCREPTDTNVLRYIQLTEMKMSKTGQQVRESGKESLG
;
A
#
# COMPACT_ATOMS: atom_id res chain seq x y z
N MET A 1 48.82 -48.08 18.89
CA MET A 1 47.36 -48.13 19.09
C MET A 1 46.84 -46.71 18.99
N HIS A 2 46.20 -46.37 17.86
CA HIS A 2 45.61 -45.05 17.62
C HIS A 2 44.29 -44.94 18.40
N SER A 3 44.13 -43.87 19.18
CA SER A 3 42.81 -43.47 19.68
C SER A 3 42.64 -41.98 19.43
N THR A 4 41.81 -41.68 18.44
CA THR A 4 41.30 -40.35 18.08
C THR A 4 39.82 -40.41 18.37
N LEU A 5 39.28 -39.61 19.29
CA LEU A 5 37.84 -39.31 19.28
C LEU A 5 37.51 -37.93 19.87
N LEU A 6 36.88 -37.14 19.00
CA LEU A 6 35.74 -36.24 19.23
C LEU A 6 36.02 -34.80 19.69
N GLN A 7 36.19 -33.93 18.68
CA GLN A 7 35.84 -32.51 18.73
C GLN A 7 34.31 -32.30 18.62
N PRO A 8 33.78 -31.15 19.09
CA PRO A 8 32.34 -30.89 19.22
C PRO A 8 31.70 -30.40 17.91
N LEU A 9 30.89 -31.26 17.29
CA LEU A 9 30.13 -30.98 16.07
C LEU A 9 28.72 -30.42 16.37
N LYS A 10 28.62 -29.24 17.01
CA LYS A 10 27.30 -28.57 17.21
C LYS A 10 27.28 -27.06 16.96
N ARG A 11 28.42 -26.40 16.77
CA ARG A 11 28.47 -24.93 16.62
C ARG A 11 28.42 -24.44 15.16
N THR A 12 28.57 -25.32 14.18
CA THR A 12 28.71 -24.96 12.76
C THR A 12 27.37 -24.75 12.04
N GLN A 13 26.32 -25.53 12.36
CA GLN A 13 25.02 -25.44 11.66
C GLN A 13 24.27 -24.11 11.90
N ALA A 14 24.36 -23.54 13.11
CA ALA A 14 23.69 -22.26 13.41
C ALA A 14 24.34 -21.08 12.65
N SER A 15 25.66 -21.13 12.49
CA SER A 15 26.43 -20.11 11.76
C SER A 15 26.17 -20.17 10.25
N GLU A 16 26.06 -21.37 9.68
CA GLU A 16 25.76 -21.56 8.26
C GLU A 16 24.32 -21.14 7.90
N GLN A 17 23.34 -21.45 8.76
CA GLN A 17 21.96 -20.98 8.59
C GLN A 17 21.82 -19.45 8.77
N HIS A 18 22.63 -18.85 9.64
CA HIS A 18 22.66 -17.39 9.82
C HIS A 18 23.23 -16.69 8.58
N GLY A 19 24.31 -17.23 7.99
CA GLY A 19 24.87 -16.75 6.73
C GLY A 19 23.90 -16.86 5.56
N PHE A 20 23.16 -17.97 5.46
CA PHE A 20 22.18 -18.20 4.39
C PHE A 20 20.98 -17.23 4.46
N LEU A 21 20.46 -16.97 5.66
CA LEU A 21 19.39 -15.98 5.86
C LEU A 21 19.88 -14.57 5.56
N SER A 22 21.08 -14.20 6.01
CA SER A 22 21.68 -12.89 5.72
C SER A 22 21.96 -12.70 4.23
N GLU A 23 22.36 -13.75 3.50
CA GLU A 23 22.57 -13.68 2.05
C GLU A 23 21.23 -13.63 1.27
N MET A 24 20.20 -14.32 1.77
CA MET A 24 18.83 -14.24 1.24
C MET A 24 18.18 -12.87 1.49
N GLU A 25 18.45 -12.25 2.64
CA GLU A 25 18.05 -10.88 3.00
C GLU A 25 18.86 -9.83 2.22
N ALA A 26 20.15 -10.06 1.94
CA ALA A 26 20.95 -9.14 1.11
C ALA A 26 20.48 -9.11 -0.36
N LYS A 27 19.99 -10.25 -0.89
CA LYS A 27 19.32 -10.31 -2.21
C LYS A 27 17.90 -9.71 -2.18
N GLN A 28 17.36 -9.34 -1.01
CA GLN A 28 16.01 -8.78 -0.80
C GLN A 28 15.87 -7.32 -1.24
N HIS A 29 16.96 -6.54 -1.28
CA HIS A 29 16.99 -5.17 -1.84
C HIS A 29 16.68 -5.13 -3.35
N SER A 30 16.65 -6.29 -4.00
CA SER A 30 16.13 -6.46 -5.35
C SER A 30 14.65 -6.84 -5.30
N ILE A 31 13.77 -5.91 -4.89
CA ILE A 31 12.32 -6.00 -5.13
C ILE A 31 12.05 -5.81 -6.64
N LYS A 32 12.60 -6.70 -7.47
CA LYS A 32 12.45 -6.70 -8.93
C LYS A 32 11.16 -7.39 -9.39
N SER A 33 10.43 -8.04 -8.48
CA SER A 33 9.24 -8.83 -8.83
C SER A 33 7.91 -8.05 -8.84
N LEU A 34 7.87 -6.81 -8.34
CA LEU A 34 6.65 -5.98 -8.41
C LEU A 34 6.53 -5.21 -9.74
N LYS A 35 7.55 -5.26 -10.60
CA LYS A 35 7.56 -4.60 -11.92
C LYS A 35 6.66 -5.31 -12.96
N SER A 36 6.18 -6.52 -12.67
CA SER A 36 5.48 -7.38 -13.63
C SER A 36 3.95 -7.39 -13.52
N TYR A 37 3.35 -6.73 -12.52
CA TYR A 37 1.88 -6.65 -12.49
C TYR A 37 1.42 -5.53 -13.43
N PRO A 38 0.70 -5.84 -14.52
CA PRO A 38 0.15 -4.81 -15.37
C PRO A 38 -0.76 -3.89 -14.54
N GLU A 39 -0.62 -2.57 -14.73
CA GLU A 39 -1.66 -1.62 -14.34
C GLU A 39 -2.88 -1.99 -15.20
N ALA A 40 -3.96 -2.45 -14.57
CA ALA A 40 -5.22 -2.66 -15.27
C ALA A 40 -5.64 -1.30 -15.84
N GLY A 41 -5.47 -1.15 -17.15
CA GLY A 41 -5.71 0.10 -17.87
C GLY A 41 -7.14 0.55 -17.68
N GLY A 42 -7.29 1.73 -17.06
CA GLY A 42 -8.56 2.45 -17.04
C GLY A 42 -9.04 2.68 -18.46
N ARG A 43 -10.13 2.01 -18.85
CA ARG A 43 -10.87 2.31 -20.07
C ARG A 43 -11.44 3.72 -19.93
N SER A 44 -10.84 4.69 -20.62
CA SER A 44 -11.51 5.96 -20.92
C SER A 44 -12.78 5.66 -21.71
N LEU A 45 -13.94 5.87 -21.08
CA LEU A 45 -15.20 5.98 -21.80
C LEU A 45 -15.22 7.36 -22.46
N ALA A 46 -14.94 7.38 -23.76
CA ALA A 46 -15.23 8.52 -24.61
C ALA A 46 -16.76 8.65 -24.72
N ALA A 47 -17.32 9.71 -24.12
CA ALA A 47 -18.72 10.05 -24.27
C ALA A 47 -18.95 10.79 -25.59
N ALA A 48 -19.97 10.32 -26.31
CA ALA A 48 -20.42 10.84 -27.59
C ALA A 48 -20.99 12.26 -27.46
N ALA A 49 -20.67 13.10 -28.45
CA ALA A 49 -21.34 14.36 -28.68
C ALA A 49 -22.75 14.11 -29.23
N ALA A 50 -23.77 14.67 -28.58
CA ALA A 50 -25.07 14.93 -29.18
C ALA A 50 -25.63 16.22 -28.56
N GLY A 51 -25.84 17.22 -29.42
CA GLY A 51 -26.40 18.51 -29.05
C GLY A 51 -27.90 18.46 -28.77
N GLY A 52 -28.38 19.45 -28.04
CA GLY A 52 -29.78 19.72 -27.79
C GLY A 52 -29.91 21.05 -27.05
N ASP A 53 -30.51 22.03 -27.71
CA ASP A 53 -30.56 23.44 -27.37
C ASP A 53 -31.88 23.83 -26.66
N VAL A 54 -31.79 24.92 -25.87
CA VAL A 54 -32.77 25.80 -25.19
C VAL A 54 -33.95 25.24 -24.37
N GLY A 55 -34.01 25.71 -23.11
CA GLY A 55 -35.26 25.94 -22.38
C GLY A 55 -35.02 26.53 -20.98
N GLY A 56 -35.26 27.83 -20.79
CA GLY A 56 -34.87 28.60 -19.61
C GLY A 56 -35.74 28.45 -18.35
N GLY A 57 -35.26 29.04 -17.25
CA GLY A 57 -36.09 29.31 -16.06
C GLY A 57 -35.33 29.30 -14.72
N GLY A 58 -34.87 30.48 -14.29
CA GLY A 58 -34.91 30.97 -12.89
C GLY A 58 -34.30 30.16 -11.74
N GLY A 59 -33.19 30.67 -11.17
CA GLY A 59 -32.93 30.60 -9.73
C GLY A 59 -32.13 29.41 -9.19
N GLY A 60 -30.82 29.31 -9.50
CA GLY A 60 -29.97 28.23 -8.95
C GLY A 60 -28.46 28.53 -8.84
N TYR A 61 -28.02 29.79 -8.94
CA TYR A 61 -26.61 30.15 -9.22
C TYR A 61 -25.56 29.81 -8.14
N ARG A 62 -25.93 29.24 -6.99
CA ARG A 62 -24.98 28.90 -5.91
C ARG A 62 -24.57 27.43 -5.84
N VAL A 63 -25.35 26.51 -6.41
CA VAL A 63 -25.08 25.07 -6.30
C VAL A 63 -24.08 24.60 -7.37
N GLY A 64 -24.27 25.02 -8.62
CA GLY A 64 -23.40 24.61 -9.73
C GLY A 64 -21.95 25.09 -9.66
N GLY A 65 -21.68 26.19 -8.94
CA GLY A 65 -20.31 26.68 -8.74
C GLY A 65 -19.47 25.80 -7.83
N ALA A 66 -20.06 25.30 -6.74
CA ALA A 66 -19.38 24.42 -5.79
C ALA A 66 -19.16 23.01 -6.36
N GLU A 67 -20.13 22.49 -7.11
CA GLU A 67 -20.00 21.21 -7.82
C GLU A 67 -18.87 21.28 -8.88
N MET A 68 -18.82 22.37 -9.66
CA MET A 68 -17.76 22.57 -10.66
C MET A 68 -16.38 22.76 -10.01
N GLU A 69 -16.30 23.42 -8.86
CA GLU A 69 -15.04 23.54 -8.10
C GLU A 69 -14.56 22.17 -7.59
N MET A 70 -15.49 21.32 -7.13
CA MET A 70 -15.18 19.97 -6.65
C MET A 70 -14.73 19.06 -7.79
N GLU A 71 -15.44 19.08 -8.91
CA GLU A 71 -15.06 18.35 -10.13
C GLU A 71 -13.65 18.77 -10.61
N ALA A 72 -13.34 20.07 -10.59
CA ALA A 72 -12.02 20.55 -10.95
C ALA A 72 -10.92 20.06 -10.00
N LYS A 73 -11.21 19.85 -8.70
CA LYS A 73 -10.27 19.26 -7.75
C LYS A 73 -10.06 17.76 -8.01
N ILE A 74 -11.11 17.02 -8.33
CA ILE A 74 -11.03 15.60 -8.72
C ILE A 74 -10.18 15.45 -9.98
N GLN A 75 -10.47 16.25 -11.01
CA GLN A 75 -9.71 16.21 -12.25
C GLN A 75 -8.23 16.52 -12.03
N LYS A 76 -7.91 17.56 -11.25
CA LYS A 76 -6.51 17.87 -10.88
C LYS A 76 -5.82 16.72 -10.15
N ALA A 77 -6.53 16.00 -9.27
CA ALA A 77 -5.97 14.84 -8.60
C ALA A 77 -5.63 13.72 -9.58
N ILE A 78 -6.53 13.46 -10.54
CA ILE A 78 -6.33 12.48 -11.62
C ILE A 78 -5.11 12.88 -12.48
N ASP A 79 -4.98 14.15 -12.84
CA ASP A 79 -3.84 14.64 -13.63
C ASP A 79 -2.52 14.43 -12.90
N PHE A 80 -2.45 14.79 -11.60
CA PHE A 80 -1.27 14.53 -10.78
C PHE A 80 -0.95 13.04 -10.65
N LYS A 81 -1.97 12.18 -10.54
CA LYS A 81 -1.78 10.72 -10.53
C LYS A 81 -1.13 10.25 -11.84
N LEU A 82 -1.65 10.67 -12.99
CA LEU A 82 -1.14 10.29 -14.31
C LEU A 82 0.30 10.79 -14.52
N GLU A 83 0.61 12.01 -14.07
CA GLU A 83 1.97 12.52 -14.06
C GLU A 83 2.89 11.69 -13.16
N GLY A 84 2.40 11.25 -12.00
CA GLY A 84 3.10 10.32 -11.11
C GLY A 84 3.44 9.01 -11.81
N HIS A 85 2.48 8.41 -12.52
CA HIS A 85 2.71 7.19 -13.30
C HIS A 85 3.75 7.40 -14.41
N ARG A 86 3.73 8.56 -15.07
CA ARG A 86 4.73 8.93 -16.06
C ARG A 86 6.13 9.04 -15.45
N CYS A 87 6.27 9.77 -14.34
CA CYS A 87 7.54 9.87 -13.60
C CYS A 87 8.04 8.50 -13.14
N TYR A 88 7.14 7.62 -12.70
CA TYR A 88 7.49 6.26 -12.29
C TYR A 88 8.03 5.42 -13.45
N LYS A 89 7.39 5.49 -14.63
CA LYS A 89 7.87 4.83 -15.87
C LYS A 89 9.24 5.36 -16.31
N GLU A 90 9.49 6.66 -16.13
CA GLU A 90 10.78 7.32 -16.36
C GLU A 90 11.84 7.01 -15.27
N LYS A 91 11.53 6.15 -14.28
CA LYS A 91 12.38 5.81 -13.11
C LYS A 91 12.68 7.00 -12.19
N LYS A 92 11.96 8.11 -12.31
CA LYS A 92 12.06 9.28 -11.44
C LYS A 92 11.21 9.08 -10.19
N ILE A 93 11.62 8.14 -9.33
CA ILE A 93 10.83 7.69 -8.17
C ILE A 93 10.51 8.84 -7.20
N ARG A 94 11.48 9.72 -6.92
CA ARG A 94 11.27 10.87 -6.03
C ARG A 94 10.20 11.84 -6.56
N GLU A 95 10.23 12.12 -7.87
CA GLU A 95 9.23 12.99 -8.50
C GLU A 95 7.86 12.32 -8.50
N ALA A 96 7.79 11.02 -8.79
CA ALA A 96 6.55 10.25 -8.76
C ALA A 96 5.87 10.32 -7.38
N ILE A 97 6.64 10.09 -6.30
CA ILE A 97 6.15 10.23 -4.91
C ILE A 97 5.56 11.62 -4.68
N GLY A 98 6.27 12.68 -5.09
CA GLY A 98 5.79 14.05 -4.95
C GLY A 98 4.51 14.33 -5.74
N LYS A 99 4.32 13.71 -6.90
CA LYS A 99 3.09 13.86 -7.71
C LYS A 99 1.89 13.14 -7.07
N TYR A 100 2.05 11.89 -6.62
CA TYR A 100 0.97 11.19 -5.91
C TYR A 100 0.56 11.89 -4.61
N HIS A 101 1.51 12.46 -3.87
CA HIS A 101 1.16 13.26 -2.68
C HIS A 101 0.37 14.52 -3.02
N ARG A 102 0.69 15.20 -4.12
CA ARG A 102 -0.10 16.34 -4.60
C ARG A 102 -1.51 15.91 -5.01
N ALA A 103 -1.67 14.75 -5.65
CA ALA A 103 -2.98 14.18 -5.96
C ALA A 103 -3.82 13.99 -4.69
N LEU A 104 -3.27 13.30 -3.68
CA LEU A 104 -3.95 13.07 -2.39
C LEU A 104 -4.28 14.38 -1.65
N LEU A 105 -3.45 15.42 -1.79
CA LEU A 105 -3.73 16.71 -1.19
C LEU A 105 -4.96 17.40 -1.82
N GLN A 106 -5.14 17.28 -3.14
CA GLN A 106 -6.36 17.78 -3.80
C GLN A 106 -7.61 17.05 -3.28
N LEU A 107 -7.51 15.73 -3.10
CA LEU A 107 -8.62 14.89 -2.62
C LEU A 107 -8.95 15.11 -1.14
N LYS A 108 -7.95 15.41 -0.28
CA LYS A 108 -8.21 15.84 1.11
C LYS A 108 -8.97 17.16 1.17
N GLY A 109 -8.70 18.08 0.25
CA GLY A 109 -9.44 19.33 0.12
C GLY A 109 -10.93 19.14 -0.21
N ILE A 110 -11.33 17.95 -0.68
CA ILE A 110 -12.72 17.56 -0.95
C ILE A 110 -13.37 17.00 0.32
N HIS A 111 -12.69 16.11 1.05
CA HIS A 111 -13.20 15.51 2.30
C HIS A 111 -13.45 16.52 3.43
N VAL A 112 -12.67 17.62 3.46
CA VAL A 112 -12.90 18.74 4.40
C VAL A 112 -14.21 19.48 4.08
N VAL A 113 -14.63 19.49 2.82
CA VAL A 113 -15.88 20.11 2.36
C VAL A 113 -17.07 19.14 2.55
N ASP A 114 -16.85 17.83 2.40
CA ASP A 114 -17.87 16.77 2.56
C ASP A 114 -18.14 16.38 4.04
N GLY A 115 -17.38 16.93 5.00
CA GLY A 115 -17.67 16.78 6.44
C GLY A 115 -17.40 15.40 7.04
N THR A 116 -16.76 14.49 6.29
CA THR A 116 -16.46 13.12 6.72
C THR A 116 -15.23 12.98 7.63
N THR A 117 -14.53 14.08 7.92
CA THR A 117 -13.42 14.12 8.89
C THR A 117 -13.71 15.15 9.98
N GLY A 118 -13.87 14.67 11.22
CA GLY A 118 -14.57 15.36 12.31
C GLY A 118 -14.04 16.74 12.69
N SER A 119 -14.95 17.71 12.65
CA SER A 119 -14.96 18.89 13.52
C SER A 119 -16.39 19.46 13.54
N GLU A 120 -17.02 19.47 14.71
CA GLU A 120 -18.43 19.81 14.97
C GLU A 120 -18.80 21.30 14.73
N VAL A 121 -18.00 22.08 14.00
CA VAL A 121 -18.13 23.55 13.96
C VAL A 121 -18.78 24.10 12.68
N ASN A 122 -19.11 23.27 11.67
CA ASN A 122 -19.58 23.79 10.36
C ASN A 122 -21.02 23.44 9.96
N LEU A 123 -21.92 23.24 10.93
CA LEU A 123 -23.32 22.81 10.72
C LEU A 123 -24.21 23.76 9.89
N LEU A 124 -23.75 24.96 9.53
CA LEU A 124 -24.58 25.96 8.82
C LEU A 124 -24.33 26.02 7.29
N ASN A 125 -23.27 25.39 6.76
CA ASN A 125 -22.97 25.34 5.32
C ASN A 125 -23.07 23.91 4.70
N GLN A 126 -23.35 22.89 5.51
CA GLN A 126 -23.15 21.47 5.16
C GLN A 126 -24.28 20.81 4.36
N ALA A 127 -25.41 21.47 4.13
CA ALA A 127 -26.55 20.85 3.44
C ALA A 127 -26.47 20.89 1.90
N ALA A 128 -25.53 21.65 1.31
CA ALA A 128 -25.56 22.00 -0.12
C ALA A 128 -24.53 21.28 -1.00
N THR A 129 -23.62 20.46 -0.46
CA THR A 129 -22.51 19.88 -1.23
C THR A 129 -22.23 18.43 -0.85
N LYS A 130 -23.21 17.54 -1.01
CA LYS A 130 -22.91 16.11 -1.00
C LYS A 130 -22.31 15.75 -2.35
N LEU A 131 -21.13 15.14 -2.37
CA LEU A 131 -20.55 14.57 -3.59
C LEU A 131 -21.61 13.75 -4.35
N THR A 132 -21.59 13.75 -5.69
CA THR A 132 -22.36 12.74 -6.41
C THR A 132 -21.76 11.36 -6.15
N GLU A 133 -22.54 10.31 -6.37
CA GLU A 133 -22.05 8.94 -6.18
C GLU A 133 -20.89 8.61 -7.15
N GLU A 134 -20.93 9.17 -8.35
CA GLU A 134 -19.87 9.04 -9.34
C GLU A 134 -18.59 9.77 -8.90
N GLN A 135 -18.72 10.97 -8.33
CA GLN A 135 -17.59 11.73 -7.80
C GLN A 135 -16.96 11.05 -6.59
N ARG A 136 -17.76 10.51 -5.66
CA ARG A 136 -17.23 9.70 -4.53
C ARG A 136 -16.41 8.53 -5.03
N ARG A 137 -16.92 7.78 -6.00
CA ARG A 137 -16.20 6.65 -6.60
C ARG A 137 -14.91 7.10 -7.29
N ALA A 138 -14.93 8.22 -8.00
CA ALA A 138 -13.75 8.77 -8.65
C ALA A 138 -12.67 9.19 -7.62
N VAL A 139 -13.07 9.83 -6.52
CA VAL A 139 -12.19 10.17 -5.40
C VAL A 139 -11.58 8.91 -4.80
N GLU A 140 -12.41 7.95 -4.38
CA GLU A 140 -11.96 6.71 -3.76
C GLU A 140 -11.04 5.90 -4.68
N SER A 141 -11.41 5.71 -5.95
CA SER A 141 -10.58 5.01 -6.94
C SER A 141 -9.23 5.71 -7.12
N THR A 142 -9.22 7.04 -7.19
CA THR A 142 -7.98 7.82 -7.33
C THR A 142 -7.11 7.73 -6.08
N GLU A 143 -7.69 7.74 -4.88
CA GLU A 143 -6.97 7.56 -3.62
C GLU A 143 -6.31 6.18 -3.53
N ILE A 144 -7.06 5.12 -3.85
CA ILE A 144 -6.57 3.74 -3.85
C ILE A 144 -5.38 3.60 -4.80
N GLU A 145 -5.51 4.08 -6.04
CA GLU A 145 -4.43 4.02 -7.04
C GLU A 145 -3.19 4.82 -6.60
N CYS A 146 -3.39 5.98 -5.96
CA CYS A 146 -2.28 6.79 -5.44
C CYS A 146 -1.55 6.10 -4.29
N TYR A 147 -2.27 5.53 -3.32
CA TYR A 147 -1.66 4.80 -2.21
C TYR A 147 -0.97 3.51 -2.69
N ASP A 148 -1.58 2.75 -3.61
CA ASP A 148 -0.93 1.59 -4.23
C ASP A 148 0.38 2.02 -4.90
N SER A 149 0.35 3.04 -5.75
CA SER A 149 1.54 3.51 -6.46
C SER A 149 2.62 4.07 -5.51
N LEU A 150 2.23 4.77 -4.44
CA LEU A 150 3.14 5.26 -3.40
C LEU A 150 3.84 4.12 -2.67
N THR A 151 3.12 3.08 -2.25
CA THR A 151 3.74 1.92 -1.58
C THR A 151 4.75 1.22 -2.47
N ALA A 152 4.47 1.11 -3.77
CA ALA A 152 5.43 0.58 -4.75
C ALA A 152 6.70 1.44 -4.84
N CYS A 153 6.55 2.77 -4.86
CA CYS A 153 7.69 3.71 -4.91
C CYS A 153 8.53 3.69 -3.63
N LEU A 154 7.87 3.65 -2.46
CA LEU A 154 8.54 3.61 -1.16
C LEU A 154 9.37 2.34 -0.98
N LEU A 155 8.85 1.19 -1.44
CA LEU A 155 9.57 -0.07 -1.42
C LEU A 155 10.80 -0.08 -2.36
N GLN A 156 10.86 0.79 -3.37
CA GLN A 156 12.02 0.94 -4.27
C GLN A 156 13.03 1.98 -3.79
N SER A 157 12.73 2.71 -2.72
CA SER A 157 13.63 3.72 -2.19
C SER A 157 14.81 3.06 -1.46
N GLU A 158 15.98 3.71 -1.48
CA GLU A 158 17.20 3.20 -0.82
C GLU A 158 16.98 2.96 0.68
N LEU A 159 16.23 3.85 1.33
CA LEU A 159 15.81 3.74 2.72
C LEU A 159 14.29 3.56 2.76
N VAL A 160 13.85 2.32 2.92
CA VAL A 160 12.43 1.96 2.94
C VAL A 160 11.82 2.30 4.29
N ASN A 161 10.82 3.17 4.30
CA ASN A 161 10.01 3.44 5.48
C ASN A 161 8.82 2.46 5.54
N TYR A 162 9.02 1.33 6.21
CA TYR A 162 8.01 0.27 6.32
C TYR A 162 6.77 0.69 7.11
N GLU A 163 6.90 1.63 8.06
CA GLU A 163 5.75 2.19 8.80
C GLU A 163 4.78 2.92 7.85
N ARG A 164 5.31 3.76 6.96
CA ARG A 164 4.49 4.45 5.94
C ARG A 164 3.90 3.47 4.93
N VAL A 165 4.66 2.46 4.52
CA VAL A 165 4.15 1.43 3.60
C VAL A 165 2.98 0.69 4.23
N LYS A 166 3.10 0.26 5.50
CA LYS A 166 2.03 -0.36 6.27
C LYS A 166 0.79 0.53 6.30
N GLU A 167 0.93 1.80 6.70
CA GLU A 167 -0.20 2.74 6.80
C GLU A 167 -0.95 2.87 5.47
N TYR A 168 -0.23 3.05 4.36
CA TYR A 168 -0.85 3.22 3.05
C TYR A 168 -1.50 1.93 2.54
N CYS A 169 -0.89 0.77 2.78
CA CYS A 169 -1.52 -0.50 2.43
C CYS A 169 -2.82 -0.72 3.21
N LEU A 170 -2.85 -0.40 4.51
CA LEU A 170 -4.06 -0.52 5.33
C LEU A 170 -5.17 0.44 4.87
N LYS A 171 -4.82 1.65 4.40
CA LYS A 171 -5.79 2.56 3.77
C LYS A 171 -6.42 1.94 2.53
N VAL A 172 -5.62 1.37 1.63
CA VAL A 172 -6.15 0.67 0.44
C VAL A 172 -7.06 -0.49 0.84
N LEU A 173 -6.65 -1.30 1.82
CA LEU A 173 -7.44 -2.45 2.29
C LEU A 173 -8.73 -2.05 3.03
N GLY A 174 -8.79 -0.84 3.59
CA GLY A 174 -10.02 -0.28 4.16
C GLY A 174 -11.11 -0.05 3.11
N HIS A 175 -10.71 0.26 1.87
CA HIS A 175 -11.62 0.44 0.74
C HIS A 175 -11.83 -0.86 -0.05
N GLN A 176 -10.73 -1.52 -0.44
CA GLN A 176 -10.71 -2.75 -1.20
C GLN A 176 -10.04 -3.86 -0.39
N GLN A 177 -10.83 -4.56 0.42
CA GLN A 177 -10.38 -5.66 1.26
C GLN A 177 -9.83 -6.85 0.46
N ASP A 178 -10.02 -6.89 -0.85
CA ASP A 178 -9.58 -7.96 -1.74
C ASP A 178 -8.35 -7.60 -2.60
N HIS A 179 -7.75 -6.43 -2.36
CA HIS A 179 -6.66 -5.91 -3.16
C HIS A 179 -5.33 -6.66 -2.90
N PHE A 180 -5.01 -7.62 -3.78
CA PHE A 180 -3.84 -8.50 -3.65
C PHE A 180 -2.52 -7.76 -3.40
N LYS A 181 -2.19 -6.72 -4.20
CA LYS A 181 -0.90 -6.00 -4.07
C LYS A 181 -0.77 -5.31 -2.71
N ALA A 182 -1.88 -4.82 -2.15
CA ALA A 182 -1.89 -4.14 -0.86
C ALA A 182 -1.72 -5.15 0.28
N MET A 183 -2.37 -6.31 0.21
CA MET A 183 -2.16 -7.40 1.17
C MET A 183 -0.71 -7.86 1.18
N TYR A 184 -0.16 -8.14 -0.01
CA TYR A 184 1.22 -8.62 -0.13
C TYR A 184 2.23 -7.59 0.41
N ARG A 185 2.09 -6.32 0.03
CA ARG A 185 2.98 -5.24 0.51
C ARG A 185 2.79 -4.95 1.99
N ALA A 186 1.57 -5.07 2.55
CA ALA A 186 1.34 -5.00 3.99
C ALA A 186 2.09 -6.13 4.70
N GLY A 187 1.97 -7.37 4.21
CA GLY A 187 2.70 -8.52 4.74
C GLY A 187 4.21 -8.31 4.78
N ILE A 188 4.80 -7.77 3.71
CA ILE A 188 6.22 -7.38 3.68
C ILE A 188 6.52 -6.32 4.74
N ALA A 189 5.70 -5.27 4.84
CA ALA A 189 5.91 -4.19 5.80
C ALA A 189 5.87 -4.71 7.25
N PHE A 190 4.87 -5.50 7.63
CA PHE A 190 4.77 -6.10 8.96
C PHE A 190 5.96 -7.03 9.25
N TYR A 191 6.41 -7.82 8.28
CA TYR A 191 7.59 -8.67 8.43
C TYR A 191 8.84 -7.86 8.81
N HIS A 192 9.09 -6.75 8.11
CA HIS A 192 10.25 -5.90 8.38
C HIS A 192 10.11 -5.05 9.65
N LEU A 193 8.90 -4.82 10.13
CA LEU A 193 8.62 -4.19 11.42
C LEU A 193 8.72 -5.18 12.60
N GLY A 194 8.86 -6.48 12.33
CA GLY A 194 8.98 -7.52 13.35
C GLY A 194 7.66 -8.06 13.88
N ASP A 195 6.52 -7.56 13.38
CA ASP A 195 5.20 -8.10 13.69
C ASP A 195 4.89 -9.27 12.74
N TYR A 196 5.40 -10.43 13.10
CA TYR A 196 5.30 -11.64 12.28
C TYR A 196 3.89 -12.25 12.26
N GLU A 197 3.08 -12.01 13.29
CA GLU A 197 1.70 -12.50 13.34
C GLU A 197 0.84 -11.78 12.31
N CYS A 198 0.88 -10.44 12.30
CA CYS A 198 0.18 -9.67 11.28
C CYS A 198 0.74 -9.95 9.87
N ALA A 199 2.06 -10.10 9.74
CA ALA A 199 2.68 -10.45 8.47
C ALA A 199 2.12 -11.75 7.89
N LEU A 200 2.06 -12.83 8.69
CA LEU A 200 1.51 -14.10 8.22
C LEU A 200 0.05 -14.02 7.83
N ARG A 201 -0.77 -13.28 8.59
CA ARG A 201 -2.19 -13.09 8.26
C ARG A 201 -2.34 -12.50 6.85
N TYR A 202 -1.71 -11.35 6.60
CA TYR A 202 -1.80 -10.69 5.30
C TYR A 202 -1.18 -11.50 4.15
N LEU A 203 -0.08 -12.22 4.40
CA LEU A 203 0.55 -13.08 3.39
C LEU A 203 -0.30 -14.32 3.07
N ARG A 204 -1.01 -14.89 4.06
CA ARG A 204 -1.96 -15.99 3.85
C ARG A 204 -3.16 -15.53 3.04
N ASP A 205 -3.69 -14.35 3.35
CA ASP A 205 -4.79 -13.74 2.57
C ASP A 205 -4.35 -13.50 1.12
N ALA A 206 -3.12 -12.98 0.91
CA ALA A 206 -2.55 -12.82 -0.42
C ALA A 206 -2.39 -14.18 -1.14
N LYS A 207 -1.94 -15.23 -0.44
CA LYS A 207 -1.83 -16.60 -0.98
C LYS A 207 -3.18 -17.17 -1.39
N CYS A 208 -4.26 -16.87 -0.66
CA CYS A 208 -5.60 -17.30 -1.05
C CYS A 208 -6.04 -16.70 -2.39
N ARG A 209 -5.50 -15.53 -2.77
CA ARG A 209 -5.78 -14.90 -4.08
C ARG A 209 -4.85 -15.40 -5.18
N GLU A 210 -3.56 -15.43 -4.90
CA GLU A 210 -2.53 -15.88 -5.86
C GLU A 210 -1.71 -17.03 -5.23
N PRO A 211 -2.24 -18.27 -5.23
CA PRO A 211 -1.62 -19.40 -4.54
C PRO A 211 -0.31 -19.87 -5.14
N THR A 212 -0.04 -19.50 -6.40
CA THR A 212 1.16 -19.85 -7.16
C THR A 212 2.24 -18.78 -7.08
N ASP A 213 1.99 -17.64 -6.42
CA ASP A 213 2.99 -16.57 -6.33
C ASP A 213 4.17 -17.00 -5.45
N THR A 214 5.33 -17.14 -6.09
CA THR A 214 6.55 -17.63 -5.44
C THR A 214 7.07 -16.67 -4.37
N ASN A 215 6.84 -15.37 -4.52
CA ASN A 215 7.29 -14.39 -3.53
C ASN A 215 6.42 -14.45 -2.27
N VAL A 216 5.10 -14.58 -2.43
CA VAL A 216 4.18 -14.77 -1.31
C VAL A 216 4.56 -16.02 -0.53
N LEU A 217 4.75 -17.15 -1.22
CA LEU A 217 5.16 -18.41 -0.58
C LEU A 217 6.50 -18.27 0.15
N ARG A 218 7.48 -17.59 -0.47
CA ARG A 218 8.78 -17.32 0.14
C ARG A 218 8.66 -16.49 1.41
N TYR A 219 7.89 -15.40 1.40
CA TYR A 219 7.72 -14.55 2.57
C TYR A 219 6.96 -15.25 3.70
N ILE A 220 6.00 -16.13 3.39
CA ILE A 220 5.35 -16.98 4.40
C ILE A 220 6.39 -17.85 5.10
N GLN A 221 7.23 -18.56 4.33
CA GLN A 221 8.28 -19.42 4.89
C GLN A 221 9.28 -18.63 5.75
N LEU A 222 9.75 -17.47 5.27
CA LEU A 222 10.66 -16.60 6.01
C LEU A 222 10.05 -16.17 7.35
N THR A 223 8.77 -15.80 7.34
CA THR A 223 8.06 -15.37 8.54
C THR A 223 7.87 -16.51 9.54
N GLU A 224 7.44 -17.68 9.09
CA GLU A 224 7.30 -18.89 9.93
C GLU A 224 8.63 -19.28 10.60
N MET A 225 9.75 -19.19 9.86
CA MET A 225 11.09 -19.45 10.40
C MET A 225 11.49 -18.43 11.49
N LYS A 226 11.22 -17.13 11.29
CA LYS A 226 11.54 -16.09 12.29
C LYS A 226 10.70 -16.25 13.57
N MET A 227 9.42 -16.62 13.44
CA MET A 227 8.55 -16.89 14.59
C MET A 227 9.02 -18.08 15.42
N SER A 228 9.39 -19.19 14.76
CA SER A 228 9.92 -20.39 15.44
C SER A 228 11.20 -20.08 16.24
N LYS A 229 12.12 -19.31 15.65
CA LYS A 229 13.37 -18.88 16.32
C LYS A 229 13.14 -17.97 17.52
N THR A 230 12.17 -17.06 17.41
CA THR A 230 11.83 -16.14 18.50
C THR A 230 11.17 -16.89 19.66
N GLY A 231 10.26 -17.84 19.35
CA GLY A 231 9.63 -18.68 20.37
C GLY A 231 10.58 -19.64 21.08
N GLN A 232 11.64 -20.11 20.41
CA GLN A 232 12.68 -20.95 21.02
C GLN A 232 13.57 -20.15 21.99
N GLN A 233 14.02 -18.94 21.59
CA GLN A 233 14.82 -18.07 22.45
C GLN A 233 14.08 -17.69 23.74
N VAL A 234 12.79 -17.35 23.66
CA VAL A 234 11.98 -17.03 24.85
C VAL A 234 11.86 -18.24 25.81
N ARG A 235 11.77 -19.46 25.27
CA ARG A 235 11.71 -20.70 26.08
C ARG A 235 13.04 -21.07 26.71
N GLU A 236 14.16 -20.73 26.08
CA GLU A 236 15.50 -20.95 26.63
C GLU A 236 15.83 -19.92 27.72
N SER A 237 15.56 -18.63 27.50
CA SER A 237 15.75 -17.57 28.50
C SER A 237 14.83 -17.72 29.72
N GLY A 238 13.64 -18.29 29.55
CA GLY A 238 12.74 -18.62 30.67
C GLY A 238 13.23 -19.77 31.56
N LYS A 239 14.17 -20.60 31.07
CA LYS A 239 14.78 -21.68 31.86
C LYS A 239 16.01 -21.22 32.61
N GLU A 240 16.74 -20.23 32.10
CA GLU A 240 17.93 -19.65 32.75
C GLU A 240 17.59 -18.70 33.90
N SER A 241 16.37 -18.15 33.93
CA SER A 241 15.89 -17.24 35.00
C SER A 241 15.28 -17.96 36.20
N LEU A 242 15.17 -19.29 36.15
CA LEU A 242 14.61 -20.16 37.19
C LEU A 242 15.65 -21.16 37.76
N GLY A 243 16.92 -21.02 37.36
CA GLY A 243 18.04 -21.87 37.81
C GLY A 243 18.92 -21.19 38.85
#